data_AF-A0A9D5GSW1-F1
#
_entry.id   AF-A0A9D5GSW1-F1
#
_cell.length_a   1.000
_cell.length_b   1.000
_cell.length_c   1.000
_cell.angle_alpha   90.00
_cell.angle_beta   90.00
_cell.angle_gamma   90.00
#
_symmetry.space_group_name_H-M   'P 1'
#
loop_
_entity.id
_entity.type
_entity.pdbx_description
1 polymer ?
#
loop_
_entity_poly.entity_id
_entity_poly.type
_entity_poly.pdbx_seq_one_letter_code
_entity_poly.pdbx_strand_id
1 'polypeptide(L)'
;MERMKELSGHLGPVATVEVIDKEIGDVIGQKSSGSRLRNTQQVSNARRQLKMKQGGDCQLAEAMELCKSGLNSSEDFVRSVQAAPEPMCILATDRQLDEMVRSCTDSSAFVPMGVDPTFKLGKFFVTPIVFPLRMLVAKRSGKSPMYMGAMMVHQSLKFSSFHYFVSQIIGLRPSLKNVKAIGTDGEGPLFEAFCGSFRDAVHLRCFNHFKRNIEDKLKQLQFPSHIIKDIIHDVMGVQIGSDKYQGLVDANDEEDFQEKLCLLKDRWDKFESSHRSVPQHTQSFLPEFYSWFRSEKADVVVKCMLPDVRKKAGLGDEPDHFYTNMSESLNNILKNRTEYKEQEFRSFVEKMYDFVQSQESLLRKAVIRADRWRFREEYRHLEVDTDKWFAMSEKAQKVHLKKVYSEPLGMKVNDELPSELTVEDQSLENPLSVDYKSLIDTTRIPTGSLKDIWLKAKRLVTVPGLVVPVPGQSSSSHRMVASEHNEPHHVVSKPSNQFMCSGICPRFTTYKICQHTVAAAEATDKLTSFCAWWKKQSNSPDIDSLAMSGLPKGVAGQKGSVAKRSRRGRTRKGTVTAPISTHDRTACVTNIHTTVANDMSMGSSVNFGFSCNPSACVHQTCQYLPHGS
;
A
#
# COMPACT_ATOMS: atom_id res chain seq x y z
N MET A 1 -33.74 30.83 2.08
CA MET A 1 -33.82 29.36 2.29
C MET A 1 -32.51 28.63 1.99
N GLU A 2 -31.82 28.89 0.87
CA GLU A 2 -30.50 28.29 0.59
C GLU A 2 -29.43 28.72 1.62
N ARG A 3 -29.37 30.01 1.93
CA ARG A 3 -28.50 30.56 2.97
C ARG A 3 -28.71 29.93 4.35
N MET A 4 -29.96 29.63 4.71
CA MET A 4 -30.29 28.90 5.94
C MET A 4 -29.67 27.50 5.91
N LYS A 5 -29.78 26.75 4.80
CA LYS A 5 -29.22 25.40 4.69
C LYS A 5 -27.70 25.40 4.83
N GLU A 6 -27.03 26.39 4.25
CA GLU A 6 -25.57 26.59 4.37
C GLU A 6 -25.13 26.83 5.82
N LEU A 7 -25.77 27.77 6.51
CA LEU A 7 -25.45 28.11 7.90
C LEU A 7 -25.83 26.98 8.89
N SER A 8 -26.90 26.24 8.60
CA SER A 8 -27.34 25.08 9.40
C SER A 8 -26.31 23.93 9.47
N GLY A 9 -25.37 23.88 8.51
CA GLY A 9 -24.28 22.90 8.50
C GLY A 9 -23.20 23.19 9.54
N HIS A 10 -23.05 24.46 9.94
CA HIS A 10 -21.90 24.94 10.71
C HIS A 10 -22.29 25.58 12.06
N LEU A 11 -23.53 26.07 12.19
CA LEU A 11 -24.02 26.79 13.37
C LEU A 11 -25.22 26.08 14.04
N GLY A 12 -25.42 26.35 15.34
CA GLY A 12 -26.61 25.90 16.07
C GLY A 12 -27.90 26.61 15.61
N PRO A 13 -29.10 26.03 15.86
CA PRO A 13 -30.37 26.61 15.41
C PRO A 13 -30.61 28.06 15.84
N VAL A 14 -30.21 28.43 17.07
CA VAL A 14 -30.37 29.78 17.62
C VAL A 14 -29.43 30.77 16.93
N ALA A 15 -28.12 30.46 16.90
CA ALA A 15 -27.12 31.28 16.23
C ALA A 15 -27.39 31.47 14.73
N THR A 16 -27.93 30.44 14.06
CA THR A 16 -28.31 30.53 12.64
C THR A 16 -29.45 31.52 12.41
N VAL A 17 -30.46 31.52 13.30
CA VAL A 17 -31.56 32.49 13.23
C VAL A 17 -31.05 33.90 13.49
N GLU A 18 -30.22 34.10 14.50
CA GLU A 18 -29.64 35.41 14.84
C GLU A 18 -28.82 36.01 13.70
N VAL A 19 -27.97 35.20 13.04
CA VAL A 19 -27.18 35.65 11.89
C VAL A 19 -28.08 36.06 10.73
N ILE A 20 -29.10 35.26 10.41
CA ILE A 20 -30.02 35.53 9.31
C ILE A 20 -30.89 36.75 9.61
N ASP A 21 -31.36 36.91 10.85
CA ASP A 21 -32.11 38.09 11.27
C ASP A 21 -31.24 39.36 11.23
N LYS A 22 -29.95 39.24 11.57
CA LYS A 22 -28.99 40.34 11.47
C LYS A 22 -28.67 40.70 10.01
N GLU A 23 -28.58 39.70 9.12
CA GLU A 23 -28.37 39.90 7.67
C GLU A 23 -29.61 40.53 6.99
N ILE A 24 -30.81 40.18 7.41
CA ILE A 24 -32.07 40.69 6.84
C ILE A 24 -32.41 42.11 7.34
N GLY A 25 -31.94 42.49 8.53
CA GLY A 25 -32.18 43.80 9.13
C GLY A 25 -33.56 43.94 9.80
N ASP A 26 -33.90 45.18 10.16
CA ASP A 26 -35.11 45.50 10.93
C ASP A 26 -36.40 45.26 10.12
N VAL A 27 -37.54 45.18 10.81
CA VAL A 27 -38.87 44.81 10.26
C VAL A 27 -39.40 45.84 9.26
N ILE A 28 -38.84 47.05 9.24
CA ILE A 28 -39.33 48.18 8.44
C ILE A 28 -38.74 48.10 7.02
N GLY A 29 -39.61 47.78 6.04
CA GLY A 29 -39.27 47.80 4.61
C GLY A 29 -39.31 46.43 3.90
N GLN A 30 -39.80 45.37 4.52
CA GLN A 30 -39.81 44.04 3.93
C GLN A 30 -40.99 43.80 2.98
N LYS A 31 -40.70 43.25 1.79
CA LYS A 31 -41.68 42.99 0.72
C LYS A 31 -42.54 41.73 0.93
N SER A 32 -42.21 40.86 1.91
CA SER A 32 -43.08 39.72 2.26
C SER A 32 -42.77 39.11 3.63
N SER A 33 -43.75 38.43 4.23
CA SER A 33 -43.62 37.63 5.46
C SER A 33 -42.81 36.34 5.29
N GLY A 34 -42.44 35.96 4.05
CA GLY A 34 -41.62 34.78 3.75
C GLY A 34 -40.11 35.01 3.86
N SER A 35 -39.69 36.24 4.13
CA SER A 35 -38.27 36.66 4.13
C SER A 35 -37.50 36.16 5.35
N ARG A 36 -38.18 36.03 6.50
CA ARG A 36 -37.57 35.63 7.78
C ARG A 36 -37.80 34.15 8.09
N LEU A 37 -36.92 33.61 8.94
CA LEU A 37 -37.15 32.30 9.55
C LEU A 37 -38.23 32.42 10.62
N ARG A 38 -39.22 31.54 10.54
CA ARG A 38 -40.40 31.53 11.43
C ARG A 38 -40.05 31.06 12.84
N ASN A 39 -39.08 30.17 12.95
CA ASN A 39 -38.58 29.65 14.23
C ASN A 39 -37.29 28.84 14.04
N THR A 40 -36.64 28.55 15.16
CA THR A 40 -35.48 27.64 15.23
C THR A 40 -35.83 26.22 14.76
N GLN A 41 -37.11 25.81 14.81
CA GLN A 41 -37.55 24.51 14.32
C GLN A 41 -37.38 24.37 12.80
N GLN A 42 -37.47 25.45 12.00
CA GLN A 42 -37.17 25.41 10.57
C GLN A 42 -35.70 25.08 10.30
N VAL A 43 -34.78 25.62 11.12
CA VAL A 43 -33.35 25.30 11.07
C VAL A 43 -33.11 23.87 11.52
N SER A 44 -33.74 23.43 12.62
CA SER A 44 -33.66 22.04 13.10
C SER A 44 -34.19 21.04 12.08
N ASN A 45 -35.28 21.36 11.39
CA ASN A 45 -35.86 20.52 10.34
C ASN A 45 -34.97 20.50 9.08
N ALA A 46 -34.41 21.64 8.69
CA ALA A 46 -33.44 21.70 7.59
C ALA A 46 -32.18 20.90 7.90
N ARG A 47 -31.68 20.99 9.14
CA ARG A 47 -30.56 20.19 9.64
C ARG A 47 -30.90 18.70 9.71
N ARG A 48 -32.12 18.35 10.11
CA ARG A 48 -32.63 16.97 10.07
C ARG A 48 -32.75 16.46 8.64
N GLN A 49 -33.17 17.29 7.68
CA GLN A 49 -33.20 16.94 6.27
C GLN A 49 -31.80 16.81 5.66
N LEU A 50 -30.83 17.62 6.08
CA LEU A 50 -29.41 17.44 5.72
C LEU A 50 -28.87 16.12 6.27
N LYS A 51 -29.16 15.80 7.54
CA LYS A 51 -28.82 14.50 8.15
C LYS A 51 -29.55 13.32 7.50
N MET A 52 -30.79 13.50 7.04
CA MET A 52 -31.55 12.45 6.35
C MET A 52 -31.12 12.28 4.88
N LYS A 53 -30.60 13.34 4.22
CA LYS A 53 -29.88 13.21 2.94
C LYS A 53 -28.51 12.55 3.09
N GLN A 54 -27.88 12.67 4.25
CA GLN A 54 -26.70 11.91 4.67
C GLN A 54 -27.07 10.54 5.29
N GLY A 55 -28.35 10.16 5.25
CA GLY A 55 -28.85 8.93 5.84
C GLY A 55 -28.79 7.78 4.85
N GLY A 56 -27.72 6.99 4.90
CA GLY A 56 -27.69 5.64 4.33
C GLY A 56 -26.68 5.36 3.23
N ASP A 57 -25.60 6.13 3.09
CA ASP A 57 -24.59 5.81 2.09
C ASP A 57 -23.62 4.72 2.56
N CYS A 58 -23.43 3.72 1.70
CA CYS A 58 -22.37 2.74 1.83
C CYS A 58 -21.03 3.50 1.88
N GLN A 59 -20.16 3.23 2.86
CA GLN A 59 -18.80 3.80 2.92
C GLN A 59 -18.06 3.71 1.58
N LEU A 60 -18.37 2.66 0.81
CA LEU A 60 -17.88 2.45 -0.54
C LEU A 60 -18.43 3.46 -1.56
N ALA A 61 -19.71 3.82 -1.51
CA ALA A 61 -20.30 4.82 -2.39
C ALA A 61 -19.65 6.19 -2.15
N GLU A 62 -19.43 6.54 -0.89
CA GLU A 62 -18.72 7.74 -0.47
C GLU A 62 -17.24 7.71 -0.91
N ALA A 63 -16.54 6.59 -0.74
CA ALA A 63 -15.17 6.42 -1.22
C ALA A 63 -15.06 6.52 -2.76
N MET A 64 -15.98 5.89 -3.49
CA MET A 64 -16.05 5.97 -4.94
C MET A 64 -16.40 7.37 -5.42
N GLU A 65 -17.26 8.10 -4.70
CA GLU A 65 -17.56 9.49 -4.98
C GLU A 65 -16.36 10.39 -4.69
N LEU A 66 -15.59 10.15 -3.63
CA LEU A 66 -14.34 10.86 -3.35
C LEU A 66 -13.29 10.64 -4.46
N CYS A 67 -13.13 9.40 -4.93
CA CYS A 67 -12.32 9.11 -6.12
C CYS A 67 -12.81 9.85 -7.38
N LYS A 68 -14.13 9.96 -7.57
CA LYS A 68 -14.73 10.61 -8.75
C LYS A 68 -14.73 12.14 -8.68
N SER A 69 -14.86 12.70 -7.48
CA SER A 69 -14.98 14.13 -7.24
C SER A 69 -13.63 14.83 -7.17
N GLY A 70 -12.53 14.09 -7.01
CA GLY A 70 -11.18 14.63 -7.12
C GLY A 70 -10.93 15.82 -6.19
N LEU A 71 -11.26 15.70 -4.90
CA LEU A 71 -10.75 16.62 -3.87
C LEU A 71 -9.22 16.64 -3.97
N ASN A 72 -8.50 17.66 -4.46
CA ASN A 72 -8.81 18.89 -5.17
C ASN A 72 -7.71 19.00 -6.24
N SER A 73 -8.08 19.11 -7.52
CA SER A 73 -7.36 19.72 -8.68
C SER A 73 -5.83 19.63 -8.86
N SER A 74 -5.03 18.92 -8.05
CA SER A 74 -3.62 18.60 -8.38
C SER A 74 -3.01 17.39 -7.67
N GLU A 75 -3.62 16.79 -6.65
CA GLU A 75 -3.08 15.62 -5.95
C GLU A 75 -4.18 14.61 -5.62
N ASP A 76 -4.31 13.54 -6.41
CA ASP A 76 -5.28 12.46 -6.19
C ASP A 76 -4.96 11.67 -4.90
N PHE A 77 -5.31 12.21 -3.73
CA PHE A 77 -4.99 11.58 -2.44
C PHE A 77 -5.62 10.20 -2.28
N VAL A 78 -6.84 10.01 -2.80
CA VAL A 78 -7.52 8.72 -2.87
C VAL A 78 -7.08 7.98 -4.13
N ARG A 79 -6.17 7.02 -4.00
CA ARG A 79 -5.48 6.38 -5.15
C ARG A 79 -6.25 5.22 -5.75
N SER A 80 -6.92 4.43 -4.90
CA SER A 80 -7.72 3.31 -5.36
C SER A 80 -8.83 2.98 -4.36
N VAL A 81 -9.96 2.50 -4.89
CA VAL A 81 -11.10 2.01 -4.12
C VAL A 81 -11.51 0.66 -4.68
N GLN A 82 -11.51 -0.35 -3.82
CA GLN A 82 -11.97 -1.69 -4.14
C GLN A 82 -13.25 -1.98 -3.36
N ALA A 83 -14.26 -2.49 -4.05
CA ALA A 83 -15.57 -2.81 -3.49
C ALA A 83 -15.68 -4.25 -2.98
N ALA A 84 -15.09 -5.18 -3.71
CA ALA A 84 -15.19 -6.63 -3.48
C ALA A 84 -13.77 -7.23 -3.47
N PRO A 85 -13.46 -8.20 -2.60
CA PRO A 85 -14.37 -8.91 -1.71
C PRO A 85 -14.83 -8.09 -0.50
N GLU A 86 -14.13 -7.00 -0.18
CA GLU A 86 -14.53 -6.04 0.86
C GLU A 86 -14.16 -4.60 0.43
N PRO A 87 -14.81 -3.58 1.02
CA PRO A 87 -14.42 -2.18 0.85
C PRO A 87 -13.00 -1.93 1.35
N MET A 88 -12.12 -1.52 0.44
CA MET A 88 -10.76 -1.09 0.72
C MET A 88 -10.46 0.20 -0.03
N CYS A 89 -9.67 1.07 0.57
CA CYS A 89 -9.28 2.34 -0.02
C CYS A 89 -7.82 2.65 0.30
N ILE A 90 -7.05 3.04 -0.72
CA ILE A 90 -5.65 3.46 -0.56
C ILE A 90 -5.58 4.99 -0.60
N LEU A 91 -4.98 5.56 0.45
CA LEU A 91 -4.76 6.99 0.58
C LEU A 91 -3.26 7.28 0.60
N ALA A 92 -2.80 8.11 -0.34
CA ALA A 92 -1.42 8.58 -0.41
C ALA A 92 -1.29 9.78 -1.35
N THR A 93 -0.43 10.75 -1.02
CA THR A 93 0.06 11.73 -2.00
C THR A 93 1.28 11.18 -2.75
N ASP A 94 1.57 11.70 -3.94
CA ASP A 94 2.81 11.37 -4.66
C ASP A 94 4.05 11.72 -3.82
N ARG A 95 3.97 12.80 -3.04
CA ARG A 95 5.03 13.21 -2.13
C ARG A 95 5.28 12.19 -1.02
N GLN A 96 4.23 11.63 -0.41
CA GLN A 96 4.39 10.56 0.58
C GLN A 96 5.07 9.33 -0.01
N LEU A 97 4.64 8.92 -1.21
CA LEU A 97 5.21 7.76 -1.89
C LEU A 97 6.68 7.98 -2.28
N ASP A 98 7.02 9.16 -2.78
CA ASP A 98 8.40 9.51 -3.13
C ASP A 98 9.29 9.58 -1.88
N GLU A 99 8.77 10.10 -0.76
CA GLU A 99 9.51 10.13 0.51
C GLU A 99 9.71 8.72 1.11
N MET A 100 8.73 7.83 0.93
CA MET A 100 8.88 6.40 1.27
C MET A 100 9.99 5.75 0.45
N VAL A 101 10.05 6.01 -0.86
CA VAL A 101 11.13 5.50 -1.72
C VAL A 101 12.48 6.00 -1.21
N ARG A 102 12.62 7.31 -1.00
CA ARG A 102 13.86 7.92 -0.51
C ARG A 102 14.30 7.34 0.84
N SER A 103 13.36 7.21 1.78
CA SER A 103 13.68 6.84 3.17
C SER A 103 13.86 5.34 3.36
N CYS A 104 13.18 4.48 2.59
CA CYS A 104 13.11 3.05 2.89
C CYS A 104 13.86 2.16 1.88
N THR A 105 14.30 2.68 0.74
CA THR A 105 14.90 1.86 -0.34
C THR A 105 16.39 2.12 -0.59
N ASP A 106 16.94 3.21 -0.04
CA ASP A 106 18.35 3.59 -0.22
C ASP A 106 19.28 2.65 0.57
N SER A 107 20.15 1.91 -0.12
CA SER A 107 21.06 0.95 0.53
C SER A 107 22.07 1.61 1.49
N SER A 108 22.40 2.89 1.29
CA SER A 108 23.36 3.63 2.14
C SER A 108 22.71 4.26 3.36
N ALA A 109 21.39 4.48 3.31
CA ALA A 109 20.74 5.41 4.22
C ALA A 109 19.25 5.13 4.49
N PHE A 110 18.82 3.89 4.40
CA PHE A 110 17.44 3.53 4.71
C PHE A 110 17.12 3.60 6.20
N VAL A 111 15.83 3.65 6.49
CA VAL A 111 15.25 3.47 7.82
C VAL A 111 14.17 2.38 7.77
N PRO A 112 13.98 1.59 8.84
CA PRO A 112 12.91 0.60 8.88
C PRO A 112 11.53 1.24 8.73
N MET A 113 10.72 0.66 7.85
CA MET A 113 9.33 1.02 7.65
C MET A 113 8.46 0.36 8.72
N GLY A 114 7.80 1.13 9.57
CA GLY A 114 6.82 0.62 10.54
C GLY A 114 5.43 0.45 9.90
N VAL A 115 4.76 -0.67 10.20
CA VAL A 115 3.37 -0.92 9.81
C VAL A 115 2.61 -1.47 10.99
N ASP A 116 1.46 -0.85 11.29
CA ASP A 116 0.66 -1.20 12.47
C ASP A 116 -0.81 -0.82 12.23
N PRO A 117 -1.72 -1.80 12.14
CA PRO A 117 -3.14 -1.54 11.99
C PRO A 117 -3.72 -0.88 13.25
N THR A 118 -4.41 0.24 13.06
CA THR A 118 -5.15 0.92 14.13
C THR A 118 -6.65 0.74 13.98
N PHE A 119 -7.31 0.69 15.13
CA PHE A 119 -8.74 0.44 15.30
C PHE A 119 -9.45 1.62 15.98
N LYS A 120 -10.80 1.59 15.99
CA LYS A 120 -11.69 2.59 16.62
C LYS A 120 -11.58 4.00 16.02
N LEU A 121 -11.32 4.10 14.72
CA LEU A 121 -11.38 5.37 13.97
C LEU A 121 -12.69 5.53 13.19
N GLY A 122 -13.46 4.45 13.08
CA GLY A 122 -14.75 4.35 12.41
C GLY A 122 -15.15 2.87 12.34
N LYS A 123 -16.16 2.55 11.52
CA LYS A 123 -16.52 1.15 11.20
C LYS A 123 -15.57 0.55 10.14
N PHE A 124 -14.27 0.77 10.33
CA PHE A 124 -13.18 0.32 9.47
C PHE A 124 -11.87 0.31 10.27
N PHE A 125 -10.92 -0.49 9.80
CA PHE A 125 -9.51 -0.48 10.20
C PHE A 125 -8.73 0.49 9.33
N VAL A 126 -7.65 1.02 9.88
CA VAL A 126 -6.69 1.83 9.13
C VAL A 126 -5.31 1.25 9.35
N THR A 127 -4.61 0.93 8.27
CA THR A 127 -3.23 0.46 8.32
C THR A 127 -2.32 1.51 7.69
N PRO A 128 -1.76 2.43 8.51
CA PRO A 128 -0.77 3.39 8.05
C PRO A 128 0.64 2.78 7.99
N ILE A 129 1.42 3.28 7.05
CA ILE A 129 2.87 3.13 7.02
C ILE A 129 3.51 4.32 7.73
N VAL A 130 4.54 4.08 8.52
CA VAL A 130 5.25 5.12 9.29
C VAL A 130 6.76 4.95 9.22
N PHE A 131 7.49 6.04 9.11
CA PHE A 131 8.97 6.04 9.11
C PHE A 131 9.50 7.43 9.54
N PRO A 132 10.74 7.54 10.03
CA PRO A 132 11.31 8.83 10.43
C PRO A 132 11.75 9.65 9.21
N LEU A 133 11.44 10.95 9.23
CA LEU A 133 11.93 11.88 8.22
C LEU A 133 13.38 12.26 8.50
N ARG A 134 14.30 11.54 7.86
CA ARG A 134 15.74 11.56 8.17
C ARG A 134 16.38 12.95 8.08
N MET A 135 15.97 13.78 7.12
CA MET A 135 16.56 15.12 6.93
C MET A 135 16.39 16.04 8.14
N LEU A 136 15.37 15.81 8.97
CA LEU A 136 15.01 16.70 10.06
C LEU A 136 15.30 16.09 11.43
N VAL A 137 15.60 16.97 12.38
CA VAL A 137 15.72 16.64 13.81
C VAL A 137 15.04 17.72 14.65
N ALA A 138 14.49 17.31 15.80
CA ALA A 138 13.95 18.23 16.78
C ALA A 138 15.08 19.06 17.40
N LYS A 139 14.89 20.38 17.52
CA LYS A 139 15.86 21.29 18.17
C LYS A 139 16.14 20.90 19.63
N ARG A 140 15.15 20.35 20.35
CA ARG A 140 15.25 19.96 21.76
C ARG A 140 15.79 18.55 21.99
N SER A 141 15.23 17.56 21.30
CA SER A 141 15.52 16.14 21.59
C SER A 141 16.49 15.48 20.61
N GLY A 142 16.84 16.13 19.50
CA GLY A 142 17.67 15.56 18.45
C GLY A 142 17.01 14.42 17.65
N LYS A 143 15.78 14.02 17.99
CA LYS A 143 15.06 12.93 17.30
C LYS A 143 14.40 13.42 16.01
N SER A 144 14.37 12.56 14.99
CA SER A 144 13.67 12.86 13.74
C SER A 144 12.15 12.85 13.91
N PRO A 145 11.41 13.72 13.20
CA PRO A 145 9.96 13.68 13.21
C PRO A 145 9.45 12.38 12.57
N MET A 146 8.35 11.88 13.12
CA MET A 146 7.59 10.81 12.48
C MET A 146 6.91 11.35 11.21
N TYR A 147 6.97 10.55 10.14
CA TYR A 147 6.32 10.82 8.88
C TYR A 147 5.37 9.68 8.52
N MET A 148 4.17 10.03 8.08
CA MET A 148 3.17 9.08 7.61
C MET A 148 3.36 8.84 6.11
N GLY A 149 3.52 7.58 5.73
CA GLY A 149 3.49 7.14 4.34
C GLY A 149 2.07 6.89 3.85
N ALA A 150 1.92 5.99 2.88
CA ALA A 150 0.62 5.53 2.43
C ALA A 150 -0.17 4.87 3.57
N MET A 151 -1.49 4.93 3.47
CA MET A 151 -2.39 4.21 4.38
C MET A 151 -3.47 3.47 3.61
N MET A 152 -3.95 2.38 4.19
CA MET A 152 -5.14 1.67 3.72
C MET A 152 -6.26 1.82 4.74
N VAL A 153 -7.46 2.12 4.27
CA VAL A 153 -8.72 1.96 5.02
C VAL A 153 -9.40 0.69 4.54
N HIS A 154 -9.77 -0.21 5.46
CA HIS A 154 -10.27 -1.56 5.11
C HIS A 154 -11.18 -2.14 6.20
N GLN A 155 -11.80 -3.30 5.95
CA GLN A 155 -12.78 -3.90 6.87
C GLN A 155 -12.33 -5.20 7.54
N SER A 156 -11.23 -5.83 7.09
CA SER A 156 -10.70 -7.03 7.75
C SER A 156 -9.18 -7.04 7.87
N LEU A 157 -8.69 -7.76 8.89
CA LEU A 157 -7.26 -7.98 9.16
C LEU A 157 -6.83 -9.32 8.54
N LYS A 158 -7.01 -9.47 7.24
CA LYS A 158 -6.71 -10.70 6.50
C LYS A 158 -5.47 -10.52 5.61
N PHE A 159 -4.81 -11.63 5.31
CA PHE A 159 -3.68 -11.67 4.39
C PHE A 159 -4.03 -11.01 3.05
N SER A 160 -5.21 -11.29 2.50
CA SER A 160 -5.67 -10.72 1.22
C SER A 160 -5.73 -9.19 1.24
N SER A 161 -6.14 -8.60 2.36
CA SER A 161 -6.29 -7.15 2.51
C SER A 161 -4.92 -6.49 2.59
N PHE A 162 -4.00 -7.03 3.39
CA PHE A 162 -2.63 -6.54 3.47
C PHE A 162 -1.84 -6.77 2.18
N HIS A 163 -2.01 -7.92 1.53
CA HIS A 163 -1.37 -8.20 0.24
C HIS A 163 -1.88 -7.25 -0.85
N TYR A 164 -3.19 -6.92 -0.84
CA TYR A 164 -3.74 -5.88 -1.69
C TYR A 164 -3.07 -4.54 -1.43
N PHE A 165 -2.96 -4.12 -0.16
CA PHE A 165 -2.29 -2.87 0.21
C PHE A 165 -0.89 -2.76 -0.40
N VAL A 166 -0.06 -3.78 -0.16
CA VAL A 166 1.32 -3.81 -0.64
C VAL A 166 1.37 -3.80 -2.17
N SER A 167 0.49 -4.56 -2.82
CA SER A 167 0.41 -4.60 -4.29
C SER A 167 0.06 -3.24 -4.88
N GLN A 168 -0.85 -2.48 -4.24
CA GLN A 168 -1.23 -1.15 -4.70
C GLN A 168 -0.10 -0.14 -4.55
N ILE A 169 0.59 -0.10 -3.40
CA ILE A 169 1.68 0.86 -3.21
C ILE A 169 2.87 0.58 -4.15
N ILE A 170 3.19 -0.69 -4.41
CA ILE A 170 4.20 -1.07 -5.41
C ILE A 170 3.73 -0.71 -6.82
N GLY A 171 2.45 -0.90 -7.13
CA GLY A 171 1.87 -0.47 -8.41
C GLY A 171 1.97 1.04 -8.63
N LEU A 172 1.79 1.84 -7.59
CA LEU A 172 1.90 3.30 -7.63
C LEU A 172 3.37 3.77 -7.70
N ARG A 173 4.29 3.07 -7.04
CA ARG A 173 5.74 3.30 -7.09
C ARG A 173 6.52 1.98 -7.11
N PRO A 174 6.93 1.49 -8.29
CA PRO A 174 7.63 0.22 -8.43
C PRO A 174 8.94 0.13 -7.63
N SER A 175 9.62 1.26 -7.42
CA SER A 175 10.86 1.33 -6.61
C SER A 175 10.66 0.88 -5.16
N LEU A 176 9.43 0.96 -4.62
CA LEU A 176 9.12 0.48 -3.28
C LEU A 176 9.32 -1.03 -3.13
N LYS A 177 9.36 -1.81 -4.22
CA LYS A 177 9.72 -3.23 -4.17
C LYS A 177 11.09 -3.45 -3.49
N ASN A 178 11.97 -2.45 -3.53
CA ASN A 178 13.32 -2.49 -2.98
C ASN A 178 13.41 -1.95 -1.54
N VAL A 179 12.30 -1.90 -0.79
CA VAL A 179 12.32 -1.57 0.65
C VAL A 179 13.31 -2.50 1.36
N LYS A 180 14.15 -1.92 2.22
CA LYS A 180 15.26 -2.62 2.86
C LYS A 180 14.91 -3.25 4.19
N ALA A 181 14.04 -2.61 4.96
CA ALA A 181 13.59 -3.14 6.24
C ALA A 181 12.15 -2.75 6.56
N ILE A 182 11.42 -3.68 7.17
CA ILE A 182 10.03 -3.53 7.59
C ILE A 182 9.92 -3.99 9.04
N GLY A 183 9.18 -3.27 9.86
CA GLY A 183 8.94 -3.62 11.25
C GLY A 183 7.45 -3.66 11.56
N THR A 184 7.02 -4.73 12.23
CA THR A 184 5.62 -4.93 12.60
C THR A 184 5.45 -5.35 14.06
N ASP A 185 4.22 -5.29 14.54
CA ASP A 185 3.78 -5.87 15.80
C ASP A 185 3.54 -7.40 15.70
N GLY A 186 3.94 -8.02 14.58
CA GLY A 186 3.89 -9.44 14.25
C GLY A 186 2.51 -10.08 14.29
N GLU A 187 1.47 -9.33 13.93
CA GLU A 187 0.23 -9.89 13.44
C GLU A 187 0.49 -10.81 12.23
N GLY A 188 0.10 -12.08 12.32
CA GLY A 188 0.43 -13.12 11.32
C GLY A 188 0.06 -12.75 9.89
N PRO A 189 -1.21 -12.41 9.60
CA PRO A 189 -1.64 -12.04 8.25
C PRO A 189 -0.90 -10.82 7.69
N LEU A 190 -0.55 -9.84 8.53
CA LEU A 190 0.21 -8.66 8.16
C LEU A 190 1.65 -9.05 7.81
N PHE A 191 2.30 -9.80 8.70
CA PHE A 191 3.66 -10.28 8.53
C PHE A 191 3.81 -11.10 7.26
N GLU A 192 2.92 -12.07 7.02
CA GLU A 192 2.95 -12.94 5.84
C GLU A 192 2.78 -12.14 4.54
N ALA A 193 1.86 -11.18 4.50
CA ALA A 193 1.64 -10.36 3.32
C ALA A 193 2.85 -9.48 2.98
N PHE A 194 3.42 -8.81 3.98
CA PHE A 194 4.60 -7.96 3.79
C PHE A 194 5.85 -8.79 3.47
N CYS A 195 6.06 -9.93 4.13
CA CYS A 195 7.16 -10.85 3.81
C CYS A 195 7.04 -11.40 2.39
N GLY A 196 5.85 -11.83 1.98
CA GLY A 196 5.62 -12.41 0.66
C GLY A 196 5.85 -11.41 -0.48
N SER A 197 5.50 -10.15 -0.26
CA SER A 197 5.63 -9.08 -1.26
C SER A 197 7.01 -8.40 -1.26
N PHE A 198 7.64 -8.20 -0.10
CA PHE A 198 8.96 -7.60 0.06
C PHE A 198 9.99 -8.68 0.44
N ARG A 199 10.33 -9.53 -0.52
CA ARG A 199 11.18 -10.72 -0.30
C ARG A 199 12.62 -10.39 0.09
N ASP A 200 13.13 -9.26 -0.41
CA ASP A 200 14.51 -8.84 -0.15
C ASP A 200 14.62 -7.92 1.08
N ALA A 201 13.49 -7.57 1.71
CA ALA A 201 13.47 -6.74 2.90
C ALA A 201 13.78 -7.56 4.16
N VAL A 202 14.53 -6.96 5.07
CA VAL A 202 14.70 -7.49 6.43
C VAL A 202 13.43 -7.22 7.23
N HIS A 203 12.88 -8.24 7.88
CA HIS A 203 11.68 -8.09 8.70
C HIS A 203 12.05 -8.04 10.18
N LEU A 204 11.49 -7.08 10.89
CA LEU A 204 11.76 -6.84 12.30
C LEU A 204 10.50 -7.06 13.13
N ARG A 205 10.68 -7.74 14.25
CA ARG A 205 9.62 -7.96 15.24
C ARG A 205 9.77 -6.95 16.39
N CYS A 206 8.67 -6.28 16.75
CA CYS A 206 8.66 -5.40 17.92
C CYS A 206 8.94 -6.17 19.22
N PHE A 207 9.97 -5.77 19.96
CA PHE A 207 10.40 -6.40 21.22
C PHE A 207 9.34 -6.32 22.32
N ASN A 208 8.63 -5.18 22.44
CA ASN A 208 7.57 -5.02 23.44
C ASN A 208 6.36 -5.92 23.18
N HIS A 209 6.00 -6.12 21.92
CA HIS A 209 4.89 -7.02 21.55
C HIS A 209 5.30 -8.48 21.73
N PHE A 210 6.53 -8.84 21.35
CA PHE A 210 7.09 -10.16 21.55
C PHE A 210 7.16 -10.54 23.04
N LYS A 211 7.68 -9.64 23.88
CA LYS A 211 7.71 -9.81 25.34
C LYS A 211 6.31 -10.03 25.92
N ARG A 212 5.33 -9.19 25.55
CA ARG A 212 3.94 -9.34 26.01
C ARG A 212 3.34 -10.69 25.63
N ASN A 213 3.58 -11.18 24.41
CA ASN A 213 3.12 -12.51 23.99
C ASN A 213 3.66 -13.64 24.88
N ILE A 214 4.92 -13.55 25.31
CA ILE A 214 5.52 -14.54 26.22
C ILE A 214 4.91 -14.40 27.61
N GLU A 215 4.81 -13.18 28.15
CA GLU A 215 4.17 -12.92 29.45
C GLU A 215 2.73 -13.44 29.50
N ASP A 216 1.95 -13.24 28.45
CA ASP A 216 0.56 -13.68 28.37
C ASP A 216 0.46 -15.20 28.34
N LYS A 217 1.35 -15.89 27.61
CA LYS A 217 1.43 -17.35 27.63
C LYS A 217 1.81 -17.88 29.01
N LEU A 218 2.80 -17.27 29.67
CA LEU A 218 3.22 -17.67 31.01
C LEU A 218 2.11 -17.44 32.05
N LYS A 219 1.37 -16.34 31.96
CA LYS A 219 0.18 -16.09 32.78
C LYS A 219 -0.93 -17.11 32.51
N GLN A 220 -1.14 -17.48 31.25
CA GLN A 220 -2.10 -18.54 30.88
C GLN A 220 -1.73 -19.88 31.50
N LEU A 221 -0.44 -20.19 31.57
CA LEU A 221 0.10 -21.39 32.22
C LEU A 221 0.22 -21.24 33.76
N GLN A 222 -0.27 -20.12 34.32
CA GLN A 222 -0.33 -19.84 35.76
C GLN A 222 1.03 -19.74 36.47
N PHE A 223 2.08 -19.29 35.75
CA PHE A 223 3.36 -19.03 36.37
C PHE A 223 3.30 -17.84 37.37
N PRO A 224 3.98 -17.93 38.53
CA PRO A 224 4.14 -16.79 39.43
C PRO A 224 4.92 -15.63 38.80
N SER A 225 4.60 -14.39 39.18
CA SER A 225 5.19 -13.18 38.62
C SER A 225 6.72 -13.10 38.69
N HIS A 226 7.36 -13.68 39.70
CA HIS A 226 8.82 -13.68 39.81
C HIS A 226 9.48 -14.60 38.78
N ILE A 227 8.89 -15.79 38.52
CA ILE A 227 9.37 -16.71 37.49
C ILE A 227 9.12 -16.16 36.10
N ILE A 228 7.99 -15.47 35.90
CA ILE A 228 7.73 -14.75 34.64
C ILE A 228 8.88 -13.78 34.35
N LYS A 229 9.33 -13.01 35.34
CA LYS A 229 10.47 -12.11 35.17
C LYS A 229 11.75 -12.87 34.81
N ASP A 230 12.05 -13.96 35.50
CA ASP A 230 13.25 -14.77 35.23
C ASP A 230 13.26 -15.33 33.81
N ILE A 231 12.15 -15.90 33.34
CA ILE A 231 12.02 -16.41 31.97
C ILE A 231 12.14 -15.27 30.95
N ILE A 232 11.53 -14.11 31.23
CA ILE A 232 11.67 -12.94 30.36
C ILE A 232 13.13 -12.45 30.32
N HIS A 233 13.88 -12.54 31.43
CA HIS A 233 15.30 -12.21 31.44
C HIS A 233 16.14 -13.22 30.65
N ASP A 234 15.83 -14.51 30.74
CA ASP A 234 16.49 -15.54 29.91
C ASP A 234 16.29 -15.24 28.41
N VAL A 235 15.10 -14.76 28.00
CA VAL A 235 14.79 -14.47 26.59
C VAL A 235 15.32 -13.12 26.13
N MET A 236 15.02 -12.04 26.87
CA MET A 236 15.22 -10.64 26.46
C MET A 236 16.53 -10.02 26.97
N GLY A 237 17.22 -10.71 27.87
CA GLY A 237 18.34 -10.16 28.62
C GLY A 237 17.90 -9.25 29.75
N VAL A 238 18.89 -8.74 30.49
CA VAL A 238 18.68 -7.76 31.56
C VAL A 238 19.83 -6.78 31.64
N GLN A 239 19.51 -5.51 31.85
CA GLN A 239 20.49 -4.49 32.20
C GLN A 239 20.46 -4.31 33.72
N ILE A 240 21.58 -4.57 34.40
CA ILE A 240 21.74 -4.34 35.84
C ILE A 240 22.87 -3.34 36.02
N GLY A 241 22.52 -2.07 36.30
CA GLY A 241 23.49 -0.98 36.35
C GLY A 241 24.15 -0.77 34.99
N SER A 242 25.48 -0.83 34.94
CA SER A 242 26.28 -0.77 33.71
C SER A 242 26.33 -2.09 32.94
N ASP A 243 26.00 -3.22 33.58
CA ASP A 243 26.25 -4.53 33.02
C ASP A 243 25.04 -5.03 32.24
N LYS A 244 25.28 -5.39 30.97
CA LYS A 244 24.27 -5.96 30.07
C LYS A 244 24.42 -7.49 30.05
N TYR A 245 23.44 -8.18 30.60
CA TYR A 245 23.32 -9.62 30.51
C TYR A 245 22.51 -9.97 29.27
N GLN A 246 23.13 -10.69 28.34
CA GLN A 246 22.53 -11.09 27.07
C GLN A 246 21.43 -12.13 27.27
N GLY A 247 20.34 -12.00 26.53
CA GLY A 247 19.29 -13.02 26.44
C GLY A 247 19.41 -13.87 25.18
N LEU A 248 18.44 -14.77 24.97
CA LEU A 248 18.31 -15.52 23.72
C LEU A 248 18.25 -14.64 22.46
N VAL A 249 17.60 -13.48 22.53
CA VAL A 249 17.49 -12.53 21.40
C VAL A 249 18.82 -11.85 21.04
N ASP A 250 19.85 -12.02 21.87
CA ASP A 250 21.21 -11.52 21.68
C ASP A 250 22.19 -12.66 21.31
N ALA A 251 21.69 -13.85 20.95
CA ALA A 251 22.51 -14.91 20.38
C ALA A 251 23.18 -14.45 19.07
N ASN A 252 24.36 -14.97 18.79
CA ASN A 252 25.17 -14.53 17.64
C ASN A 252 24.53 -14.95 16.31
N ASP A 253 24.04 -16.19 16.25
CA ASP A 253 23.46 -16.80 15.06
C ASP A 253 22.36 -17.82 15.45
N GLU A 254 21.82 -18.50 14.45
CA GLU A 254 20.79 -19.51 14.65
C GLU A 254 21.30 -20.73 15.45
N GLU A 255 22.56 -21.15 15.26
CA GLU A 255 23.11 -22.32 15.95
C GLU A 255 23.30 -22.02 17.44
N ASP A 256 23.92 -20.89 17.77
CA ASP A 256 24.08 -20.38 19.14
C ASP A 256 22.72 -20.16 19.83
N PHE A 257 21.72 -19.65 19.09
CA PHE A 257 20.36 -19.51 19.60
C PHE A 257 19.76 -20.87 19.97
N GLN A 258 19.87 -21.88 19.11
CA GLN A 258 19.30 -23.21 19.36
C GLN A 258 20.02 -23.93 20.50
N GLU A 259 21.34 -23.79 20.62
CA GLU A 259 22.11 -24.35 21.74
C GLU A 259 21.67 -23.73 23.07
N LYS A 260 21.64 -22.39 23.15
CA LYS A 260 21.17 -21.67 24.35
C LYS A 260 19.72 -22.00 24.70
N LEU A 261 18.84 -22.12 23.70
CA LEU A 261 17.46 -22.52 23.94
C LEU A 261 17.38 -23.94 24.51
N CYS A 262 18.15 -24.90 23.97
CA CYS A 262 18.20 -26.27 24.48
C CYS A 262 18.66 -26.32 25.95
N LEU A 263 19.65 -25.51 26.33
CA LEU A 263 20.15 -25.44 27.71
C LEU A 263 19.09 -24.92 28.70
N LEU A 264 18.12 -24.11 28.24
CA LEU A 264 17.05 -23.58 29.09
C LEU A 264 15.91 -24.56 29.32
N LYS A 265 15.82 -25.64 28.52
CA LYS A 265 14.73 -26.62 28.59
C LYS A 265 14.48 -27.12 30.01
N ASP A 266 15.51 -27.72 30.63
CA ASP A 266 15.36 -28.36 31.94
C ASP A 266 15.02 -27.35 33.03
N ARG A 267 15.48 -26.10 32.90
CA ARG A 267 15.18 -25.02 33.84
C ARG A 267 13.72 -24.58 33.72
N TRP A 268 13.23 -24.32 32.51
CA TRP A 268 11.85 -23.91 32.27
C TRP A 268 10.86 -25.03 32.59
N ASP A 269 11.19 -26.27 32.28
CA ASP A 269 10.39 -27.45 32.62
C ASP A 269 10.25 -27.60 34.15
N LYS A 270 11.36 -27.44 34.90
CA LYS A 270 11.33 -27.45 36.38
C LYS A 270 10.48 -26.31 36.94
N PHE A 271 10.58 -25.12 36.36
CA PHE A 271 9.74 -23.98 36.77
C PHE A 271 8.25 -24.28 36.60
N GLU A 272 7.86 -24.86 35.46
CA GLU A 272 6.47 -25.23 35.19
C GLU A 272 5.97 -26.32 36.14
N SER A 273 6.73 -27.41 36.27
CA SER A 273 6.37 -28.56 37.12
C SER A 273 6.26 -28.20 38.60
N SER A 274 6.99 -27.19 39.06
CA SER A 274 6.95 -26.78 40.47
C SER A 274 5.72 -25.94 40.84
N HIS A 275 4.99 -25.37 39.85
CA HIS A 275 3.95 -24.37 40.11
C HIS A 275 2.60 -24.69 39.48
N ARG A 276 2.55 -25.55 38.46
CA ARG A 276 1.27 -25.95 37.86
C ARG A 276 0.62 -27.02 38.74
N SER A 277 -0.55 -26.70 39.28
CA SER A 277 -1.35 -27.67 40.04
C SER A 277 -1.86 -28.75 39.09
N VAL A 278 -1.49 -30.02 39.35
CA VAL A 278 -1.94 -31.17 38.56
C VAL A 278 -3.45 -31.34 38.76
N PRO A 279 -4.28 -31.29 37.70
CA PRO A 279 -5.68 -31.71 37.81
C PRO A 279 -5.71 -33.20 38.21
N GLN A 280 -6.51 -33.57 39.20
CA GLN A 280 -6.57 -34.92 39.80
C GLN A 280 -6.90 -36.07 38.82
N HIS A 281 -7.06 -35.80 37.51
CA HIS A 281 -7.58 -36.73 36.52
C HIS A 281 -6.75 -36.80 35.22
N THR A 282 -5.51 -36.30 35.17
CA THR A 282 -4.67 -36.38 33.97
C THR A 282 -3.36 -37.11 34.26
N GLN A 283 -3.20 -38.28 33.65
CA GLN A 283 -2.16 -39.26 33.97
C GLN A 283 -0.77 -38.94 33.36
N SER A 284 -0.62 -37.82 32.65
CA SER A 284 0.68 -37.32 32.20
C SER A 284 0.68 -35.79 32.23
N PHE A 285 1.45 -35.20 33.15
CA PHE A 285 1.73 -33.77 33.13
C PHE A 285 3.08 -33.56 32.43
N LEU A 286 3.04 -33.03 31.21
CA LEU A 286 4.22 -32.63 30.47
C LEU A 286 4.30 -31.10 30.45
N PRO A 287 5.47 -30.50 30.76
CA PRO A 287 5.67 -29.07 30.58
C PRO A 287 5.34 -28.61 29.15
N GLU A 288 4.58 -27.53 29.03
CA GLU A 288 4.07 -27.01 27.76
C GLU A 288 4.81 -25.75 27.29
N PHE A 289 5.44 -24.99 28.19
CA PHE A 289 6.01 -23.69 27.83
C PHE A 289 7.19 -23.81 26.87
N TYR A 290 8.16 -24.68 27.16
CA TYR A 290 9.35 -24.85 26.31
C TYR A 290 8.97 -25.30 24.89
N SER A 291 8.09 -26.30 24.79
CA SER A 291 7.64 -26.83 23.49
C SER A 291 6.89 -25.78 22.69
N TRP A 292 6.03 -24.98 23.34
CA TRP A 292 5.36 -23.84 22.72
C TRP A 292 6.33 -22.75 22.27
N PHE A 293 7.31 -22.37 23.10
CA PHE A 293 8.27 -21.33 22.73
C PHE A 293 9.10 -21.77 21.52
N ARG A 294 9.55 -23.04 21.54
CA ARG A 294 10.28 -23.64 20.43
C ARG A 294 9.46 -23.70 19.15
N SER A 295 8.18 -24.04 19.19
CA SER A 295 7.35 -24.12 17.98
C SER A 295 6.88 -22.75 17.46
N GLU A 296 6.49 -21.84 18.36
CA GLU A 296 5.80 -20.60 17.99
C GLU A 296 6.69 -19.36 17.95
N LYS A 297 7.84 -19.37 18.64
CA LYS A 297 8.65 -18.16 18.89
C LYS A 297 10.09 -18.27 18.43
N ALA A 298 10.68 -19.47 18.43
CA ALA A 298 12.08 -19.67 17.99
C ALA A 298 12.35 -19.09 16.60
N ASP A 299 11.54 -19.46 15.61
CA ASP A 299 11.63 -18.95 14.24
C ASP A 299 11.52 -17.42 14.15
N VAL A 300 10.66 -16.83 15.00
CA VAL A 300 10.49 -15.37 15.05
C VAL A 300 11.76 -14.70 15.56
N VAL A 301 12.41 -15.26 16.58
CA VAL A 301 13.67 -14.71 17.12
C VAL A 301 14.75 -14.77 16.04
N VAL A 302 14.97 -15.95 15.47
CA VAL A 302 16.01 -16.19 14.46
C VAL A 302 15.83 -15.29 13.24
N LYS A 303 14.61 -15.24 12.69
CA LYS A 303 14.35 -14.53 11.44
C LYS A 303 14.20 -13.01 11.61
N CYS A 304 13.79 -12.53 12.79
CA CYS A 304 13.31 -11.15 12.94
C CYS A 304 13.92 -10.36 14.12
N MET A 305 14.73 -10.96 15.00
CA MET A 305 15.16 -10.30 16.25
C MET A 305 16.66 -10.42 16.57
N LEU A 306 17.38 -11.40 16.01
CA LEU A 306 18.80 -11.57 16.26
C LEU A 306 19.62 -10.30 15.94
N PRO A 307 20.77 -10.09 16.58
CA PRO A 307 21.65 -8.93 16.33
C PRO A 307 21.97 -8.75 14.85
N ASP A 308 22.32 -9.82 14.14
CA ASP A 308 22.63 -9.77 12.71
C ASP A 308 21.46 -9.28 11.85
N VAL A 309 20.24 -9.68 12.20
CA VAL A 309 19.01 -9.21 11.53
C VAL A 309 18.82 -7.72 11.79
N ARG A 310 18.96 -7.28 13.04
CA ARG A 310 18.83 -5.87 13.43
C ARG A 310 19.91 -5.00 12.76
N LYS A 311 21.14 -5.49 12.67
CA LYS A 311 22.25 -4.83 11.98
C LYS A 311 21.98 -4.68 10.48
N LYS A 312 21.52 -5.76 9.82
CA LYS A 312 21.10 -5.73 8.41
C LYS A 312 19.92 -4.79 8.16
N ALA A 313 19.10 -4.52 9.18
CA ALA A 313 18.02 -3.54 9.13
C ALA A 313 18.44 -2.09 9.47
N GLY A 314 19.75 -1.82 9.64
CA GLY A 314 20.26 -0.47 9.85
C GLY A 314 20.08 0.06 11.27
N LEU A 315 19.96 -0.81 12.29
CA LEU A 315 19.82 -0.41 13.70
C LEU A 315 21.16 -0.18 14.43
N GLY A 316 22.27 -0.05 13.69
CA GLY A 316 23.61 0.17 14.23
C GLY A 316 24.47 -1.09 14.31
N ASP A 317 25.77 -0.89 14.59
CA ASP A 317 26.75 -1.99 14.73
C ASP A 317 26.60 -2.76 16.04
N GLU A 318 26.25 -2.06 17.13
CA GLU A 318 25.68 -2.62 18.35
C GLU A 318 24.16 -2.39 18.29
N PRO A 319 23.41 -3.31 17.65
CA PRO A 319 22.08 -2.99 17.19
C PRO A 319 21.08 -2.84 18.34
N ASP A 320 20.40 -1.70 18.37
CA ASP A 320 19.31 -1.45 19.31
C ASP A 320 18.13 -2.42 19.09
N HIS A 321 17.34 -2.63 20.16
CA HIS A 321 16.05 -3.33 20.03
C HIS A 321 15.09 -2.55 19.14
N PHE A 322 14.37 -3.26 18.28
CA PHE A 322 13.33 -2.65 17.46
C PHE A 322 12.03 -2.46 18.23
N TYR A 323 11.50 -1.24 18.20
CA TYR A 323 10.22 -0.88 18.82
C TYR A 323 9.32 -0.13 17.84
N THR A 324 8.02 -0.42 17.88
CA THR A 324 6.97 0.24 17.08
C THR A 324 6.47 1.55 17.71
N ASN A 325 7.32 2.26 18.45
CA ASN A 325 6.96 3.48 19.18
C ASN A 325 6.39 4.57 18.25
N MET A 326 6.88 4.63 17.01
CA MET A 326 6.40 5.57 16.00
C MET A 326 4.99 5.24 15.54
N SER A 327 4.69 3.95 15.34
CA SER A 327 3.35 3.47 15.03
C SER A 327 2.38 3.77 16.16
N GLU A 328 2.77 3.48 17.41
CA GLU A 328 1.95 3.79 18.59
C GLU A 328 1.71 5.30 18.76
N SER A 329 2.75 6.10 18.53
CA SER A 329 2.64 7.57 18.54
C SER A 329 1.71 8.07 17.44
N LEU A 330 1.78 7.47 16.25
CA LEU A 330 0.91 7.82 15.14
C LEU A 330 -0.54 7.45 15.46
N ASN A 331 -0.80 6.26 15.97
CA ASN A 331 -2.13 5.82 16.37
C ASN A 331 -2.75 6.77 17.40
N ASN A 332 -1.94 7.28 18.35
CA ASN A 332 -2.39 8.29 19.30
C ASN A 332 -2.72 9.63 18.62
N ILE A 333 -1.91 10.07 17.66
CA ILE A 333 -2.20 11.29 16.87
C ILE A 333 -3.50 11.12 16.08
N LEU A 334 -3.70 9.97 15.44
CA LEU A 334 -4.91 9.65 14.68
C LEU A 334 -6.13 9.69 15.59
N LYS A 335 -6.08 9.01 16.74
CA LYS A 335 -7.16 9.01 17.74
C LYS A 335 -7.45 10.39 18.30
N ASN A 336 -6.41 11.20 18.58
CA ASN A 336 -6.60 12.58 19.03
C ASN A 336 -7.30 13.44 17.97
N ARG A 337 -6.93 13.30 16.68
CA ARG A 337 -7.54 14.06 15.56
C ARG A 337 -8.97 13.64 15.28
N THR A 338 -9.32 12.39 15.57
CA THR A 338 -10.71 11.92 15.53
C THR A 338 -11.44 12.15 16.84
N GLU A 339 -10.83 12.83 17.82
CA GLU A 339 -11.39 13.06 19.17
C GLU A 339 -11.81 11.75 19.88
N TYR A 340 -11.15 10.64 19.56
CA TYR A 340 -11.50 9.29 20.02
C TYR A 340 -12.92 8.86 19.64
N LYS A 341 -13.54 9.51 18.65
CA LYS A 341 -14.87 9.21 18.15
C LYS A 341 -14.80 8.47 16.82
N GLU A 342 -15.75 7.58 16.61
CA GLU A 342 -15.96 6.97 15.29
C GLU A 342 -16.25 8.06 14.25
N GLN A 343 -15.54 8.02 13.14
CA GLN A 343 -15.71 8.95 12.03
C GLN A 343 -16.46 8.29 10.88
N GLU A 344 -17.22 9.10 10.16
CA GLU A 344 -17.66 8.77 8.80
C GLU A 344 -16.46 8.79 7.85
N PHE A 345 -16.55 8.02 6.76
CA PHE A 345 -15.40 7.74 5.91
C PHE A 345 -14.87 9.02 5.24
N ARG A 346 -15.74 9.87 4.69
CA ARG A 346 -15.31 11.16 4.11
C ARG A 346 -14.65 12.09 5.10
N SER A 347 -15.26 12.29 6.26
CA SER A 347 -14.69 13.16 7.29
C SER A 347 -13.32 12.64 7.76
N PHE A 348 -13.16 11.32 7.82
CA PHE A 348 -11.87 10.70 8.10
C PHE A 348 -10.84 11.02 7.00
N VAL A 349 -11.17 10.80 5.72
CA VAL A 349 -10.27 11.07 4.59
C VAL A 349 -9.82 12.55 4.55
N GLU A 350 -10.75 13.49 4.73
CA GLU A 350 -10.45 14.93 4.75
C GLU A 350 -9.47 15.29 5.89
N LYS A 351 -9.71 14.78 7.11
CA LYS A 351 -8.79 14.97 8.25
C LYS A 351 -7.42 14.34 8.02
N MET A 352 -7.36 13.21 7.31
CA MET A 352 -6.09 12.56 6.97
C MET A 352 -5.32 13.37 5.94
N TYR A 353 -6.00 13.90 4.93
CA TYR A 353 -5.39 14.79 3.94
C TYR A 353 -4.79 16.02 4.60
N ASP A 354 -5.54 16.70 5.48
CA ASP A 354 -5.03 17.85 6.25
C ASP A 354 -3.81 17.49 7.10
N PHE A 355 -3.81 16.30 7.70
CA PHE A 355 -2.68 15.83 8.48
C PHE A 355 -1.43 15.61 7.61
N VAL A 356 -1.58 14.96 6.45
CA VAL A 356 -0.49 14.75 5.49
C VAL A 356 0.08 16.09 5.01
N GLN A 357 -0.78 17.03 4.62
CA GLN A 357 -0.36 18.38 4.22
C GLN A 357 0.39 19.10 5.35
N SER A 358 -0.03 18.91 6.61
CA SER A 358 0.70 19.45 7.77
C SER A 358 2.10 18.85 7.92
N GLN A 359 2.28 17.55 7.62
CA GLN A 359 3.58 16.89 7.65
C GLN A 359 4.47 17.30 6.47
N GLU A 360 3.92 17.49 5.28
CA GLU A 360 4.65 18.01 4.12
C GLU A 360 5.18 19.43 4.37
N SER A 361 4.47 20.24 5.18
CA SER A 361 4.91 21.57 5.58
C SER A 361 6.17 21.56 6.47
N LEU A 362 6.53 20.43 7.09
CA LEU A 362 7.67 20.34 8.00
C LEU A 362 8.99 20.67 7.30
N LEU A 363 9.23 20.10 6.11
CA LEU A 363 10.42 20.41 5.31
C LEU A 363 10.41 21.88 4.86
N ARG A 364 9.25 22.40 4.46
CA ARG A 364 9.11 23.80 4.00
C ARG A 364 9.43 24.79 5.13
N LYS A 365 8.96 24.52 6.35
CA LYS A 365 9.26 25.33 7.54
C LYS A 365 10.72 25.23 7.94
N ALA A 366 11.31 24.03 7.84
CA ALA A 366 12.73 23.82 8.14
C ALA A 366 13.66 24.61 7.21
N VAL A 367 13.28 24.80 5.93
CA VAL A 367 14.06 25.64 4.97
C VAL A 367 14.26 27.05 5.51
N ILE A 368 13.22 27.67 6.07
CA ILE A 368 13.30 29.03 6.63
C ILE A 368 13.61 29.04 8.13
N ARG A 369 14.08 27.91 8.69
CA ARG A 369 14.37 27.73 10.13
C ARG A 369 13.17 28.00 11.06
N ALA A 370 11.97 28.08 10.50
CA ALA A 370 10.73 28.23 11.24
C ALA A 370 10.38 26.89 11.90
N ASP A 371 9.72 26.95 13.06
CA ASP A 371 9.26 25.78 13.84
C ASP A 371 10.35 25.09 14.70
N ARG A 372 9.93 24.04 15.41
CA ARG A 372 10.73 23.22 16.33
C ARG A 372 11.70 22.25 15.64
N TRP A 373 11.61 22.12 14.32
CA TRP A 373 12.41 21.21 13.52
C TRP A 373 13.51 21.99 12.79
N ARG A 374 14.67 21.35 12.63
CA ARG A 374 15.79 21.87 11.83
C ARG A 374 16.34 20.77 10.95
N PHE A 375 17.07 21.14 9.90
CA PHE A 375 17.84 20.18 9.15
C PHE A 375 18.95 19.57 10.02
N ARG A 376 19.28 18.29 9.77
CA ARG A 376 20.54 17.71 10.25
C ARG A 376 21.72 18.49 9.66
N GLU A 377 22.88 18.39 10.30
CA GLU A 377 24.04 19.20 9.91
C GLU A 377 24.43 19.00 8.45
N GLU A 378 24.37 17.76 7.96
CA GLU A 378 24.62 17.38 6.56
C GLU A 378 23.68 18.07 5.55
N TYR A 379 22.47 18.45 5.94
CA TYR A 379 21.47 19.12 5.08
C TYR A 379 21.32 20.61 5.37
N ARG A 380 22.12 21.18 6.26
CA ARG A 380 21.99 22.60 6.67
C ARG A 380 22.21 23.57 5.51
N HIS A 381 22.93 23.15 4.47
CA HIS A 381 23.13 23.89 3.23
C HIS A 381 21.84 24.15 2.42
N LEU A 382 20.74 23.46 2.77
CA LEU A 382 19.41 23.67 2.19
C LEU A 382 18.61 24.77 2.91
N GLU A 383 19.08 25.25 4.05
CA GLU A 383 18.45 26.34 4.77
C GLU A 383 18.62 27.67 4.01
N VAL A 384 17.59 28.49 4.07
CA VAL A 384 17.57 29.85 3.51
C VAL A 384 17.14 30.79 4.63
N ASP A 385 17.77 31.95 4.69
CA ASP A 385 17.34 33.00 5.60
C ASP A 385 15.88 33.41 5.31
N THR A 386 15.10 33.69 6.35
CA THR A 386 13.67 34.00 6.24
C THR A 386 13.41 35.20 5.34
N ASP A 387 14.18 36.28 5.50
CA ASP A 387 13.99 37.51 4.73
C ASP A 387 14.36 37.27 3.26
N LYS A 388 15.43 36.51 3.03
CA LYS A 388 15.84 36.09 1.69
C LYS A 388 14.78 35.21 1.02
N TRP A 389 14.15 34.29 1.76
CA TRP A 389 13.11 33.41 1.24
C TRP A 389 11.89 34.20 0.77
N PHE A 390 11.43 35.16 1.57
CA PHE A 390 10.28 36.00 1.20
C PHE A 390 10.62 37.00 0.07
N ALA A 391 11.89 37.36 -0.11
CA ALA A 391 12.34 38.14 -1.25
C ALA A 391 12.46 37.31 -2.57
N MET A 392 12.49 35.97 -2.48
CA MET A 392 12.54 35.10 -3.67
C MET A 392 11.19 35.06 -4.39
N SER A 393 11.22 34.97 -5.72
CA SER A 393 10.02 34.71 -6.51
C SER A 393 9.46 33.31 -6.25
N GLU A 394 8.15 33.10 -6.47
CA GLU A 394 7.52 31.78 -6.33
C GLU A 394 8.22 30.70 -7.16
N LYS A 395 8.71 31.06 -8.36
CA LYS A 395 9.46 30.14 -9.23
C LYS A 395 10.77 29.70 -8.56
N ALA A 396 11.50 30.64 -7.98
CA ALA A 396 12.74 30.34 -7.27
C ALA A 396 12.49 29.50 -6.01
N GLN A 397 11.44 29.80 -5.25
CA GLN A 397 11.03 28.99 -4.09
C GLN A 397 10.68 27.54 -4.49
N LYS A 398 9.90 27.36 -5.57
CA LYS A 398 9.56 26.02 -6.10
C LYS A 398 10.80 25.25 -6.56
N VAL A 399 11.75 25.91 -7.21
CA VAL A 399 13.04 25.29 -7.59
C VAL A 399 13.84 24.86 -6.37
N HIS A 400 13.91 25.70 -5.33
CA HIS A 400 14.60 25.36 -4.09
C HIS A 400 13.94 24.18 -3.36
N LEU A 401 12.61 24.17 -3.24
CA LEU A 401 11.88 23.04 -2.67
C LEU A 401 12.12 21.77 -3.46
N LYS A 402 12.11 21.84 -4.80
CA LYS A 402 12.44 20.68 -5.65
C LYS A 402 13.84 20.15 -5.34
N LYS A 403 14.82 21.02 -5.11
CA LYS A 403 16.17 20.63 -4.68
C LYS A 403 16.15 19.89 -3.33
N VAL A 404 15.47 20.44 -2.32
CA VAL A 404 15.30 19.79 -1.00
C VAL A 404 14.68 18.40 -1.15
N TYR A 405 13.70 18.28 -2.04
CA TYR A 405 12.94 17.06 -2.31
C TYR A 405 13.73 16.02 -3.09
N SER A 406 14.77 16.42 -3.82
CA SER A 406 15.66 15.54 -4.57
C SER A 406 16.98 15.25 -3.87
N GLU A 407 17.27 15.89 -2.73
CA GLU A 407 18.55 15.71 -2.03
C GLU A 407 18.70 14.24 -1.57
N PRO A 408 19.83 13.57 -1.84
CA PRO A 408 20.08 12.21 -1.35
C PRO A 408 20.08 12.14 0.18
N LEU A 409 19.66 11.01 0.77
CA LEU A 409 19.66 10.82 2.23
C LEU A 409 20.94 10.14 2.77
N GLY A 410 21.81 9.68 1.87
CA GLY A 410 23.09 9.06 2.19
C GLY A 410 24.26 10.03 2.14
N MET A 411 25.33 9.68 2.85
CA MET A 411 26.60 10.39 2.74
C MET A 411 27.08 10.29 1.29
N LYS A 412 27.52 11.42 0.72
CA LYS A 412 28.45 11.37 -0.40
C LYS A 412 29.69 10.69 0.13
N VAL A 413 29.91 9.43 -0.22
CA VAL A 413 31.25 8.85 -0.11
C VAL A 413 32.10 9.74 -1.00
N ASN A 414 33.01 10.50 -0.40
CA ASN A 414 34.10 11.13 -1.13
C ASN A 414 35.00 9.98 -1.58
N ASP A 415 34.59 9.26 -2.62
CA ASP A 415 35.56 8.61 -3.48
C ASP A 415 36.27 9.75 -4.17
N GLU A 416 37.50 10.05 -3.73
CA GLU A 416 38.50 10.68 -4.57
C GLU A 416 38.78 9.73 -5.74
N LEU A 417 37.87 9.75 -6.71
CA LEU A 417 38.12 9.41 -8.09
C LEU A 417 37.98 10.73 -8.87
N PRO A 418 38.83 11.00 -9.87
CA PRO A 418 39.07 12.34 -10.37
C PRO A 418 37.79 13.08 -10.73
N SER A 419 37.75 14.34 -10.30
CA SER A 419 36.68 15.29 -10.55
C SER A 419 36.25 15.33 -12.01
N GLU A 420 34.95 15.59 -12.15
CA GLU A 420 34.20 15.89 -13.37
C GLU A 420 33.78 14.66 -14.19
N LEU A 421 32.53 14.26 -13.98
CA LEU A 421 31.48 14.59 -14.94
C LEU A 421 30.17 14.76 -14.17
N THR A 422 29.78 16.01 -14.02
CA THR A 422 28.38 16.41 -13.94
C THR A 422 27.60 15.64 -15.01
N VAL A 423 26.58 14.87 -14.62
CA VAL A 423 25.48 14.58 -15.55
C VAL A 423 24.62 15.84 -15.61
N GLU A 424 25.21 16.89 -16.18
CA GLU A 424 24.47 17.80 -17.03
C GLU A 424 23.79 16.96 -18.10
N ASP A 425 22.68 17.50 -18.58
CA ASP A 425 22.01 17.13 -19.83
C ASP A 425 23.05 16.99 -20.94
N GLN A 426 23.68 15.81 -21.04
CA GLN A 426 24.50 15.49 -22.19
C GLN A 426 23.51 15.31 -23.33
N SER A 427 23.47 16.36 -24.13
CA SER A 427 23.27 16.40 -25.57
C SER A 427 24.10 15.33 -26.32
N LEU A 428 23.99 14.06 -25.90
CA LEU A 428 24.07 12.94 -26.81
C LEU A 428 22.92 13.16 -27.77
N GLU A 429 23.28 13.45 -29.02
CA GLU A 429 22.37 13.59 -30.13
C GLU A 429 21.21 12.61 -29.96
N ASN A 430 19.98 13.12 -30.03
CA ASN A 430 18.82 12.26 -29.96
C ASN A 430 18.95 11.23 -31.10
N PRO A 431 19.15 9.92 -30.82
CA PRO A 431 19.45 8.92 -31.85
C PRO A 431 18.19 8.56 -32.66
N LEU A 432 17.11 9.32 -32.48
CA LEU A 432 15.88 9.23 -33.22
C LEU A 432 15.80 10.45 -34.13
N SER A 433 15.61 10.23 -35.42
CA SER A 433 15.55 11.29 -36.44
C SER A 433 14.34 12.22 -36.30
N VAL A 434 13.38 11.89 -35.43
CA VAL A 434 12.14 12.64 -35.19
C VAL A 434 11.89 12.80 -33.70
N ASP A 435 11.58 14.02 -33.24
CA ASP A 435 11.09 14.29 -31.89
C ASP A 435 9.58 14.00 -31.78
N TYR A 436 9.16 13.36 -30.67
CA TYR A 436 7.75 13.12 -30.34
C TYR A 436 6.94 14.41 -30.29
N LYS A 437 7.57 15.56 -30.00
CA LYS A 437 6.90 16.88 -30.00
C LYS A 437 6.23 17.18 -31.34
N SER A 438 6.79 16.68 -32.44
CA SER A 438 6.21 16.84 -33.76
C SER A 438 4.84 16.16 -33.93
N LEU A 439 4.45 15.28 -33.01
CA LEU A 439 3.20 14.52 -33.04
C LEU A 439 2.14 15.04 -32.05
N ILE A 440 2.48 15.96 -31.14
CA ILE A 440 1.58 16.42 -30.07
C ILE A 440 0.31 17.04 -30.64
N ASP A 441 0.44 17.95 -31.61
CA ASP A 441 -0.70 18.72 -32.14
C ASP A 441 -1.59 17.94 -33.12
N THR A 442 -1.14 16.76 -33.54
CA THR A 442 -1.80 15.95 -34.59
C THR A 442 -2.47 14.69 -34.05
N THR A 443 -2.39 14.43 -32.74
CA THR A 443 -2.75 13.12 -32.17
C THR A 443 -3.74 13.20 -31.03
N ARG A 444 -4.55 12.13 -30.90
CA ARG A 444 -5.41 11.89 -29.74
C ARG A 444 -4.72 11.03 -28.66
N ILE A 445 -3.39 10.88 -28.74
CA ILE A 445 -2.60 10.12 -27.77
C ILE A 445 -2.17 11.08 -26.65
N PRO A 446 -2.34 10.73 -25.37
CA PRO A 446 -1.83 11.54 -24.27
C PRO A 446 -0.32 11.80 -24.42
N THR A 447 0.10 13.05 -24.22
CA THR A 447 1.51 13.48 -24.34
C THR A 447 2.46 12.62 -23.50
N GLY A 448 2.00 12.17 -22.31
CA GLY A 448 2.76 11.25 -21.46
C GLY A 448 3.05 9.90 -22.13
N SER A 449 2.07 9.33 -22.83
CA SER A 449 2.23 8.06 -23.56
C SER A 449 3.16 8.20 -24.76
N LEU A 450 3.10 9.31 -25.51
CA LEU A 450 4.04 9.58 -26.61
C LEU A 450 5.47 9.76 -26.10
N LYS A 451 5.65 10.52 -25.01
CA LYS A 451 6.95 10.71 -24.36
C LYS A 451 7.55 9.38 -23.91
N ASP A 452 6.75 8.51 -23.31
CA ASP A 452 7.21 7.19 -22.87
C ASP A 452 7.54 6.25 -24.05
N ILE A 453 6.74 6.27 -25.12
CA ILE A 453 7.05 5.53 -26.37
C ILE A 453 8.42 5.93 -26.92
N TRP A 454 8.70 7.24 -27.00
CA TRP A 454 9.97 7.75 -27.51
C TRP A 454 11.15 7.46 -26.59
N LEU A 455 10.95 7.59 -25.28
CA LEU A 455 12.00 7.27 -24.30
C LEU A 455 12.42 5.80 -24.38
N LYS A 456 11.46 4.88 -24.49
CA LYS A 456 11.74 3.45 -24.65
C LYS A 456 12.35 3.12 -26.01
N ALA A 457 11.90 3.78 -27.08
CA ALA A 457 12.49 3.59 -28.41
C ALA A 457 13.96 4.05 -28.45
N LYS A 458 14.28 5.19 -27.82
CA LYS A 458 15.65 5.68 -27.67
C LYS A 458 16.54 4.61 -27.04
N ARG A 459 16.09 3.98 -25.96
CA ARG A 459 16.82 2.88 -25.29
C ARG A 459 17.04 1.68 -26.23
N LEU A 460 16.03 1.29 -27.01
CA LEU A 460 16.10 0.16 -27.93
C LEU A 460 17.09 0.37 -29.08
N VAL A 461 17.22 1.61 -29.58
CA VAL A 461 18.14 1.95 -30.67
C VAL A 461 19.57 2.16 -30.15
N THR A 462 19.73 2.69 -28.92
CA THR A 462 21.04 3.01 -28.34
C THR A 462 21.84 1.76 -27.96
N VAL A 463 21.17 0.66 -27.58
CA VAL A 463 21.85 -0.57 -27.14
C VAL A 463 21.99 -1.54 -28.33
N PRO A 464 23.22 -1.85 -28.77
CA PRO A 464 23.45 -2.81 -29.85
C PRO A 464 22.80 -4.17 -29.54
N GLY A 465 22.18 -4.78 -30.55
CA GLY A 465 21.56 -6.11 -30.43
C GLY A 465 20.12 -6.14 -29.90
N LEU A 466 19.52 -5.00 -29.51
CA LEU A 466 18.11 -4.94 -29.12
C LEU A 466 17.15 -4.76 -30.31
N VAL A 467 17.65 -4.32 -31.46
CA VAL A 467 16.95 -4.30 -32.74
C VAL A 467 17.80 -5.05 -33.76
N VAL A 468 17.36 -6.22 -34.19
CA VAL A 468 18.13 -7.08 -35.10
C VAL A 468 17.29 -7.49 -36.31
N PRO A 469 17.90 -7.75 -37.48
CA PRO A 469 17.20 -8.39 -38.58
C PRO A 469 16.72 -9.80 -38.18
N VAL A 470 15.60 -10.24 -38.74
CA VAL A 470 15.09 -11.60 -38.47
C VAL A 470 16.06 -12.65 -39.05
N PRO A 471 16.50 -13.64 -38.26
CA PRO A 471 17.37 -14.72 -38.75
C PRO A 471 16.74 -15.47 -39.93
N GLY A 472 17.50 -15.71 -41.00
CA GLY A 472 17.05 -16.47 -42.17
C GLY A 472 16.22 -15.69 -43.20
N GLN A 473 16.02 -14.38 -43.02
CA GLN A 473 15.40 -13.53 -44.04
C GLN A 473 16.38 -12.46 -44.54
N SER A 474 16.62 -12.44 -45.86
CA SER A 474 17.51 -11.45 -46.52
C SER A 474 16.87 -10.06 -46.68
N SER A 475 15.59 -9.90 -46.31
CA SER A 475 14.87 -8.64 -46.48
C SER A 475 15.03 -7.72 -45.27
N SER A 476 15.42 -6.47 -45.53
CA SER A 476 15.46 -5.38 -44.54
C SER A 476 14.08 -4.97 -43.99
N SER A 477 13.00 -5.58 -44.48
CA SER A 477 11.63 -5.27 -44.08
C SER A 477 11.21 -5.88 -42.73
N HIS A 478 11.97 -6.82 -42.17
CA HIS A 478 11.60 -7.50 -40.92
C HIS A 478 12.65 -7.28 -39.83
N ARG A 479 12.19 -6.85 -38.64
CA ARG A 479 13.03 -6.63 -37.46
C ARG A 479 12.48 -7.41 -36.26
N MET A 480 13.37 -7.98 -35.46
CA MET A 480 13.06 -8.43 -34.10
C MET A 480 13.49 -7.34 -33.13
N VAL A 481 12.59 -6.94 -32.24
CA VAL A 481 12.84 -5.89 -31.24
C VAL A 481 12.63 -6.46 -29.84
N ALA A 482 13.60 -6.24 -28.94
CA ALA A 482 13.56 -6.74 -27.57
C ALA A 482 12.32 -6.23 -26.79
N SER A 483 11.79 -7.10 -25.91
CA SER A 483 10.62 -6.84 -25.05
C SER A 483 11.01 -6.88 -23.57
N GLU A 484 10.36 -6.06 -22.74
CA GLU A 484 10.57 -6.02 -21.27
C GLU A 484 9.83 -7.16 -20.52
N HIS A 485 8.92 -7.89 -21.19
CA HIS A 485 7.97 -8.81 -20.54
C HIS A 485 7.83 -10.18 -21.26
N ASN A 486 8.95 -10.77 -21.71
CA ASN A 486 9.08 -11.99 -22.54
C ASN A 486 8.78 -11.83 -24.04
N GLU A 487 9.39 -12.73 -24.82
CA GLU A 487 9.52 -12.87 -26.29
C GLU A 487 9.72 -11.57 -27.10
N PRO A 488 10.76 -11.49 -27.96
CA PRO A 488 10.98 -10.30 -28.79
C PRO A 488 9.82 -10.08 -29.78
N HIS A 489 9.46 -8.81 -29.99
CA HIS A 489 8.40 -8.44 -30.90
C HIS A 489 8.89 -8.42 -32.35
N HIS A 490 8.15 -9.09 -33.22
CA HIS A 490 8.33 -9.00 -34.68
C HIS A 490 7.69 -7.72 -35.21
N VAL A 491 8.49 -6.92 -35.93
CA VAL A 491 8.06 -5.70 -36.60
C VAL A 491 8.27 -5.82 -38.10
N VAL A 492 7.22 -5.54 -38.88
CA VAL A 492 7.21 -5.61 -40.34
C VAL A 492 7.04 -4.24 -40.96
N SER A 493 7.99 -3.83 -41.79
CA SER A 493 7.94 -2.65 -42.64
C SER A 493 7.24 -2.99 -43.96
N LYS A 494 6.21 -2.21 -44.33
CA LYS A 494 5.50 -2.34 -45.60
C LYS A 494 5.92 -1.25 -46.59
N PRO A 495 5.72 -1.45 -47.92
CA PRO A 495 6.05 -0.45 -48.95
C PRO A 495 5.39 0.93 -48.75
N SER A 496 4.28 1.00 -48.03
CA SER A 496 3.54 2.23 -47.71
C SER A 496 4.13 3.06 -46.56
N ASN A 497 5.38 2.81 -46.15
CA ASN A 497 6.01 3.38 -44.93
C ASN A 497 5.28 3.04 -43.63
N GLN A 498 4.44 1.99 -43.66
CA GLN A 498 3.74 1.46 -42.48
C GLN A 498 4.64 0.46 -41.75
N PHE A 499 4.80 0.63 -40.44
CA PHE A 499 5.45 -0.35 -39.56
C PHE A 499 4.40 -1.06 -38.69
N MET A 500 4.40 -2.38 -38.73
CA MET A 500 3.44 -3.24 -38.04
C MET A 500 4.13 -4.03 -36.93
N CYS A 501 3.77 -3.79 -35.67
CA CYS A 501 4.21 -4.64 -34.57
C CYS A 501 3.30 -5.87 -34.43
N SER A 502 3.81 -6.96 -33.84
CA SER A 502 3.01 -8.12 -33.46
C SER A 502 1.74 -7.74 -32.69
N GLY A 503 0.62 -8.42 -32.96
CA GLY A 503 -0.68 -8.19 -32.31
C GLY A 503 -0.74 -8.50 -30.80
N ILE A 504 0.37 -8.95 -30.21
CA ILE A 504 0.54 -9.13 -28.76
C ILE A 504 0.99 -7.82 -28.09
N CYS A 505 1.50 -6.84 -28.85
CA CYS A 505 1.98 -5.57 -28.30
C CYS A 505 0.78 -4.65 -27.93
N PRO A 506 0.47 -4.42 -26.65
CA PRO A 506 -0.74 -3.69 -26.24
C PRO A 506 -0.75 -2.24 -26.72
N ARG A 507 0.42 -1.60 -26.76
CA ARG A 507 0.56 -0.22 -27.27
C ARG A 507 0.30 -0.13 -28.76
N PHE A 508 0.78 -1.11 -29.53
CA PHE A 508 0.53 -1.13 -30.97
C PHE A 508 -0.92 -1.46 -31.28
N THR A 509 -1.57 -2.36 -30.53
CA THR A 509 -2.99 -2.65 -30.75
C THR A 509 -3.86 -1.42 -30.49
N THR A 510 -3.58 -0.66 -29.42
CA THR A 510 -4.33 0.53 -29.00
C THR A 510 -4.05 1.77 -29.86
N TYR A 511 -2.79 2.09 -30.12
CA TYR A 511 -2.40 3.37 -30.75
C TYR A 511 -1.93 3.22 -32.20
N LYS A 512 -1.73 1.99 -32.68
CA LYS A 512 -1.07 1.68 -33.96
C LYS A 512 0.35 2.28 -34.07
N ILE A 513 0.95 2.64 -32.93
CA ILE A 513 2.33 3.08 -32.76
C ILE A 513 2.82 2.61 -31.37
N CYS A 514 4.05 2.11 -31.29
CA CYS A 514 4.69 1.67 -30.06
C CYS A 514 6.20 1.87 -30.11
N GLN A 515 6.90 1.65 -28.99
CA GLN A 515 8.35 1.80 -28.95
C GLN A 515 9.08 0.88 -29.94
N HIS A 516 8.52 -0.30 -30.25
CA HIS A 516 9.12 -1.25 -31.19
C HIS A 516 9.02 -0.77 -32.63
N THR A 517 7.88 -0.19 -33.04
CA THR A 517 7.74 0.36 -34.40
C THR A 517 8.60 1.60 -34.61
N VAL A 518 8.76 2.44 -33.57
CA VAL A 518 9.63 3.62 -33.63
C VAL A 518 11.09 3.19 -33.73
N ALA A 519 11.54 2.26 -32.89
CA ALA A 519 12.91 1.74 -32.92
C ALA A 519 13.25 1.01 -34.24
N ALA A 520 12.32 0.21 -34.77
CA ALA A 520 12.52 -0.47 -36.05
C ALA A 520 12.52 0.49 -37.26
N ALA A 521 11.71 1.55 -37.20
CA ALA A 521 11.70 2.59 -38.24
C ALA A 521 12.98 3.42 -38.22
N GLU A 522 13.52 3.72 -37.03
CA GLU A 522 14.83 4.37 -36.91
C GLU A 522 15.95 3.48 -37.43
N ALA A 523 16.00 2.21 -37.02
CA ALA A 523 17.01 1.26 -37.49
C ALA A 523 16.93 0.93 -39.00
N THR A 524 15.97 1.51 -39.73
CA THR A 524 15.83 1.40 -41.18
C THR A 524 15.81 2.76 -41.88
N ASP A 525 16.20 3.83 -41.18
CA ASP A 525 16.25 5.22 -41.67
C ASP A 525 14.92 5.74 -42.24
N LYS A 526 13.80 5.23 -41.72
CA LYS A 526 12.43 5.48 -42.21
C LYS A 526 11.52 6.12 -41.18
N LEU A 527 12.04 6.55 -40.02
CA LEU A 527 11.22 7.12 -38.94
C LEU A 527 10.46 8.37 -39.41
N THR A 528 11.10 9.27 -40.14
CA THR A 528 10.45 10.49 -40.69
C THR A 528 9.26 10.15 -41.58
N SER A 529 9.42 9.18 -42.49
CA SER A 529 8.36 8.73 -43.40
C SER A 529 7.24 8.00 -42.66
N PHE A 530 7.58 7.21 -41.64
CA PHE A 530 6.61 6.51 -40.79
C PHE A 530 5.75 7.49 -39.97
N CYS A 531 6.36 8.49 -39.34
CA CYS A 531 5.63 9.52 -38.60
C CYS A 531 4.71 10.34 -39.52
N ALA A 532 5.17 10.71 -40.72
CA ALA A 532 4.34 11.41 -41.71
C ALA A 532 3.17 10.54 -42.21
N TRP A 533 3.39 9.25 -42.45
CA TRP A 533 2.34 8.30 -42.82
C TRP A 533 1.30 8.16 -41.70
N TRP A 534 1.76 7.99 -40.46
CA TRP A 534 0.89 7.74 -39.32
C TRP A 534 0.05 8.98 -38.95
N LYS A 535 0.59 10.19 -39.08
CA LYS A 535 -0.16 11.47 -38.93
C LYS A 535 -1.36 11.59 -39.86
N LYS A 536 -1.30 11.00 -41.06
CA LYS A 536 -2.40 11.02 -42.04
C LYS A 536 -3.51 10.03 -41.68
N GLN A 537 -3.29 9.13 -40.73
CA GLN A 537 -4.29 8.17 -40.31
C GLN A 537 -5.22 8.80 -39.27
N SER A 538 -6.52 8.85 -39.55
CA SER A 538 -7.55 9.29 -38.60
C SER A 538 -7.86 8.19 -37.57
N ASN A 539 -6.85 7.68 -36.87
CA ASN A 539 -7.01 6.57 -35.93
C ASN A 539 -7.46 7.10 -34.55
N SER A 540 -8.67 6.75 -34.12
CA SER A 540 -9.08 6.85 -32.72
C SER A 540 -8.41 5.75 -31.90
N PRO A 541 -7.88 6.03 -30.69
CA PRO A 541 -7.35 4.99 -29.81
C PRO A 541 -8.41 3.92 -29.51
N ASP A 542 -8.06 2.65 -29.72
CA ASP A 542 -8.92 1.52 -29.35
C ASP A 542 -8.64 1.14 -27.88
N ILE A 543 -9.30 1.86 -26.98
CA ILE A 543 -9.15 1.72 -25.52
C ILE A 543 -9.71 0.37 -25.05
N ASP A 544 -10.75 -0.15 -25.71
CA ASP A 544 -11.33 -1.45 -25.42
C ASP A 544 -10.31 -2.58 -25.65
N SER A 545 -9.52 -2.50 -26.73
CA SER A 545 -8.41 -3.43 -26.96
C SER A 545 -7.35 -3.41 -25.85
N LEU A 546 -7.11 -2.28 -25.18
CA LEU A 546 -6.14 -2.18 -24.08
C LEU A 546 -6.65 -2.93 -22.84
N ALA A 547 -7.92 -2.70 -22.48
CA ALA A 547 -8.59 -3.36 -21.36
C ALA A 547 -8.69 -4.88 -21.56
N MET A 548 -8.83 -5.34 -22.79
CA MET A 548 -8.96 -6.75 -23.13
C MET A 548 -7.62 -7.48 -23.34
N SER A 549 -6.49 -6.76 -23.46
CA SER A 549 -5.17 -7.34 -23.79
C SER A 549 -4.55 -8.22 -22.70
N GLY A 550 -4.99 -8.07 -21.45
CA GLY A 550 -4.56 -8.88 -20.30
C GLY A 550 -5.55 -9.96 -19.88
N LEU A 551 -6.69 -10.08 -20.57
CA LEU A 551 -7.69 -11.09 -20.24
C LEU A 551 -7.35 -12.43 -20.92
N PRO A 552 -7.51 -13.57 -20.23
CA PRO A 552 -7.40 -14.89 -20.86
C PRO A 552 -8.35 -14.97 -22.04
N LYS A 553 -7.82 -15.16 -23.26
CA LYS A 553 -8.64 -15.45 -24.44
C LYS A 553 -9.31 -16.81 -24.21
N GLY A 554 -10.61 -16.78 -23.90
CA GLY A 554 -11.44 -17.97 -23.78
C GLY A 554 -12.00 -18.28 -22.39
N VAL A 555 -11.80 -17.43 -21.37
CA VAL A 555 -12.33 -17.69 -20.02
C VAL A 555 -13.06 -16.48 -19.44
N ALA A 556 -13.91 -15.85 -20.24
CA ALA A 556 -14.97 -15.00 -19.71
C ALA A 556 -16.12 -15.92 -19.27
N GLY A 557 -16.46 -15.89 -17.98
CA GLY A 557 -17.43 -16.76 -17.35
C GLY A 557 -18.72 -16.94 -18.17
N GLN A 558 -18.86 -18.11 -18.78
CA GLN A 558 -20.17 -18.63 -19.15
C GLN A 558 -20.87 -19.06 -17.86
N LYS A 559 -21.51 -18.09 -17.20
CA LYS A 559 -22.67 -18.40 -16.34
C LYS A 559 -23.66 -19.13 -17.24
N GLY A 560 -23.96 -20.39 -16.91
CA GLY A 560 -24.77 -21.29 -17.71
C GLY A 560 -25.94 -20.57 -18.40
N SER A 561 -25.84 -20.41 -19.72
CA SER A 561 -26.96 -19.91 -20.49
C SER A 561 -28.00 -21.00 -20.53
N VAL A 562 -29.15 -20.74 -19.91
CA VAL A 562 -30.42 -21.41 -20.19
C VAL A 562 -30.50 -21.70 -21.68
N ALA A 563 -30.79 -22.95 -22.04
CA ALA A 563 -30.87 -23.39 -23.43
C ALA A 563 -31.76 -22.43 -24.25
N LYS A 564 -31.16 -21.73 -25.21
CA LYS A 564 -31.91 -20.98 -26.22
C LYS A 564 -32.76 -22.00 -26.99
N ARG A 565 -34.09 -21.91 -26.85
CA ARG A 565 -35.06 -22.59 -27.71
C ARG A 565 -34.69 -22.29 -29.17
N SER A 566 -34.21 -23.32 -29.87
CA SER A 566 -34.02 -23.29 -31.32
C SER A 566 -35.38 -23.04 -31.99
N ARG A 567 -35.53 -21.87 -32.63
CA ARG A 567 -36.63 -21.63 -33.56
C ARG A 567 -36.39 -22.49 -34.79
N ARG A 568 -37.29 -23.45 -35.03
CA ARG A 568 -37.40 -24.21 -36.29
C ARG A 568 -37.41 -23.24 -37.47
N GLY A 569 -36.36 -23.29 -38.28
CA GLY A 569 -36.22 -22.55 -39.53
C GLY A 569 -35.83 -23.48 -40.66
N ARG A 570 -36.84 -24.04 -41.30
CA ARG A 570 -36.97 -24.40 -42.74
C ARG A 570 -35.81 -25.16 -43.40
N THR A 571 -36.08 -26.45 -43.60
CA THR A 571 -35.46 -27.39 -44.56
C THR A 571 -35.21 -26.78 -45.94
N ARG A 572 -34.01 -27.01 -46.50
CA ARG A 572 -33.78 -27.15 -47.94
C ARG A 572 -32.85 -28.33 -48.22
N LYS A 573 -33.25 -29.09 -49.24
CA LYS A 573 -32.81 -30.41 -49.70
C LYS A 573 -31.46 -30.38 -50.43
N GLY A 574 -30.82 -31.56 -50.45
CA GLY A 574 -29.85 -32.02 -51.46
C GLY A 574 -28.42 -32.05 -50.93
N THR A 575 -27.59 -33.07 -51.12
CA THR A 575 -27.67 -34.26 -51.98
C THR A 575 -26.68 -35.30 -51.42
N VAL A 576 -27.03 -36.56 -51.61
CA VAL A 576 -26.29 -37.79 -51.32
C VAL A 576 -24.88 -37.80 -51.93
N THR A 577 -23.90 -38.31 -51.19
CA THR A 577 -22.83 -39.19 -51.69
C THR A 577 -22.09 -39.83 -50.51
N ALA A 578 -22.31 -41.12 -50.31
CA ALA A 578 -21.30 -42.07 -49.81
C ALA A 578 -20.71 -42.78 -51.05
N PRO A 579 -19.63 -43.59 -51.02
CA PRO A 579 -18.99 -44.25 -49.86
C PRO A 579 -17.44 -44.13 -49.89
N ILE A 580 -16.67 -44.75 -48.98
CA ILE A 580 -16.02 -46.05 -49.18
C ILE A 580 -15.41 -46.53 -47.85
N SER A 581 -15.53 -47.83 -47.62
CA SER A 581 -15.04 -48.63 -46.50
C SER A 581 -13.55 -48.96 -46.55
N THR A 582 -12.98 -49.30 -45.40
CA THR A 582 -12.18 -50.52 -45.10
C THR A 582 -11.87 -50.49 -43.58
N HIS A 583 -12.32 -51.47 -42.78
CA HIS A 583 -11.54 -52.65 -42.30
C HIS A 583 -10.16 -52.26 -41.72
N ASP A 584 -9.67 -52.75 -40.57
CA ASP A 584 -10.07 -53.87 -39.70
C ASP A 584 -9.19 -53.80 -38.42
N ARG A 585 -9.67 -54.41 -37.32
CA ARG A 585 -8.91 -55.03 -36.19
C ARG A 585 -8.07 -54.08 -35.29
N THR A 586 -8.04 -54.23 -33.96
CA THR A 586 -7.94 -55.47 -33.17
C THR A 586 -8.42 -55.20 -31.73
N ALA A 587 -9.02 -56.23 -31.13
CA ALA A 587 -9.49 -56.27 -29.74
C ALA A 587 -8.39 -56.66 -28.73
N CYS A 588 -8.54 -56.24 -27.47
CA CYS A 588 -8.39 -57.07 -26.26
C CYS A 588 -8.99 -56.28 -25.06
N VAL A 589 -10.10 -56.70 -24.46
CA VAL A 589 -10.31 -57.81 -23.49
C VAL A 589 -10.01 -57.35 -22.04
N THR A 590 -11.06 -56.92 -21.29
CA THR A 590 -11.63 -57.54 -20.05
C THR A 590 -10.79 -57.33 -18.78
N ASN A 591 -11.26 -57.22 -17.53
CA ASN A 591 -12.51 -57.47 -16.78
C ASN A 591 -12.39 -56.71 -15.43
N ILE A 592 -13.45 -56.10 -14.89
CA ILE A 592 -14.37 -56.58 -13.81
C ILE A 592 -13.73 -56.85 -12.43
N HIS A 593 -14.13 -56.07 -11.41
CA HIS A 593 -14.78 -56.52 -10.15
C HIS A 593 -15.13 -55.26 -9.29
N THR A 594 -16.37 -54.80 -9.07
CA THR A 594 -17.60 -55.29 -8.38
C THR A 594 -17.62 -55.12 -6.84
N THR A 595 -18.51 -54.20 -6.38
CA THR A 595 -19.33 -54.17 -5.11
C THR A 595 -18.62 -54.07 -3.75
N VAL A 596 -19.15 -53.42 -2.70
CA VAL A 596 -20.48 -53.61 -2.05
C VAL A 596 -20.87 -52.35 -1.23
N ALA A 597 -22.18 -52.10 -1.18
CA ALA A 597 -22.88 -51.08 -0.40
C ALA A 597 -23.06 -51.43 1.09
N ASN A 598 -23.35 -50.44 1.94
CA ASN A 598 -24.45 -50.61 2.90
C ASN A 598 -24.98 -49.26 3.40
N ASP A 599 -26.27 -49.28 3.63
CA ASP A 599 -27.20 -48.18 3.85
C ASP A 599 -27.74 -48.21 5.29
N MET A 600 -28.54 -47.19 5.63
CA MET A 600 -29.49 -47.05 6.77
C MET A 600 -28.95 -46.52 8.12
N SER A 601 -29.71 -45.81 8.97
CA SER A 601 -30.74 -44.75 8.85
C SER A 601 -31.08 -44.26 10.28
N MET A 602 -31.65 -43.05 10.37
CA MET A 602 -32.57 -42.51 11.40
C MET A 602 -32.10 -42.10 12.81
N GLY A 603 -32.45 -40.86 13.18
CA GLY A 603 -33.23 -40.61 14.39
C GLY A 603 -32.81 -39.46 15.32
N SER A 604 -33.65 -38.43 15.36
CA SER A 604 -34.09 -37.70 16.57
C SER A 604 -33.53 -36.29 16.85
N SER A 605 -34.48 -35.37 16.88
CA SER A 605 -34.51 -33.96 17.22
C SER A 605 -34.45 -33.70 18.73
N VAL A 606 -33.75 -32.65 19.19
CA VAL A 606 -34.09 -31.92 20.43
C VAL A 606 -33.72 -30.44 20.30
N ASN A 607 -34.70 -29.57 20.57
CA ASN A 607 -34.60 -28.11 20.74
C ASN A 607 -34.21 -27.76 22.19
N PHE A 608 -33.32 -26.78 22.40
CA PHE A 608 -33.27 -25.81 23.51
C PHE A 608 -32.23 -24.74 23.08
N GLY A 609 -32.44 -23.42 23.04
CA GLY A 609 -33.26 -22.57 23.91
C GLY A 609 -32.34 -21.85 24.91
N PHE A 610 -31.56 -20.85 24.48
CA PHE A 610 -30.81 -19.98 25.39
C PHE A 610 -31.20 -18.51 25.19
N SER A 611 -31.91 -18.00 26.20
CA SER A 611 -32.06 -16.59 26.52
C SER A 611 -30.87 -16.14 27.37
N CYS A 612 -30.40 -14.91 27.16
CA CYS A 612 -29.59 -14.17 28.13
C CYS A 612 -30.01 -12.70 28.07
N ASN A 613 -30.52 -12.21 29.20
CA ASN A 613 -30.81 -10.81 29.45
C ASN A 613 -29.67 -10.21 30.30
N PRO A 614 -29.40 -8.89 30.21
CA PRO A 614 -28.24 -8.24 30.80
C PRO A 614 -28.55 -7.57 32.15
N SER A 615 -27.56 -7.47 33.04
CA SER A 615 -27.55 -6.57 34.20
C SER A 615 -26.09 -6.36 34.64
N ALA A 616 -25.51 -5.19 34.36
CA ALA A 616 -25.42 -4.02 35.25
C ALA A 616 -24.33 -4.18 36.33
N CYS A 617 -23.14 -3.62 36.05
CA CYS A 617 -22.10 -3.37 37.04
C CYS A 617 -22.07 -1.88 37.40
N VAL A 618 -22.17 -1.62 38.69
CA VAL A 618 -22.15 -0.31 39.36
C VAL A 618 -20.70 0.15 39.52
N HIS A 619 -20.44 1.41 39.18
CA HIS A 619 -19.18 2.12 39.39
C HIS A 619 -18.92 2.33 40.89
N GLN A 620 -17.72 1.96 41.35
CA GLN A 620 -17.18 2.37 42.64
C GLN A 620 -16.08 3.43 42.43
N THR A 621 -16.23 4.52 43.16
CA THR A 621 -15.45 5.75 43.18
C THR A 621 -14.08 5.58 43.84
N CYS A 622 -13.05 6.19 43.26
CA CYS A 622 -11.70 6.28 43.83
C CYS A 622 -11.51 7.70 44.39
N GLN A 623 -11.38 7.84 45.71
CA GLN A 623 -11.02 9.07 46.38
C GLN A 623 -9.52 9.09 46.69
N TYR A 624 -8.91 10.21 46.31
CA TYR A 624 -7.60 10.70 46.68
C TYR A 624 -7.42 10.78 48.22
N LEU A 625 -6.20 10.50 48.69
CA LEU A 625 -5.69 11.09 49.93
C LEU A 625 -4.26 11.61 49.73
N PRO A 626 -3.86 12.69 50.45
CA PRO A 626 -2.69 13.51 50.12
C PRO A 626 -1.51 13.33 51.09
N HIS A 627 -0.42 14.00 50.72
CA HIS A 627 0.83 14.25 51.45
C HIS A 627 0.73 14.51 52.95
N GLY A 628 1.79 14.10 53.66
CA GLY A 628 2.26 14.81 54.87
C GLY A 628 3.26 14.03 55.72
N SER A 629 4.52 14.48 55.67
CA SER A 629 5.64 14.40 56.65
C SER A 629 6.86 13.65 56.14
#